data_AF-A0A535HH06-F1
#
_entry.id   AF-A0A535HH06-F1
#
_cell.length_a   1.000
_cell.length_b   1.000
_cell.length_c   1.000
_cell.angle_alpha   90.00
_cell.angle_beta   90.00
_cell.angle_gamma   90.00
#
_symmetry.space_group_name_H-M   'P 1'
#
loop_
_entity.id
_entity.type
_entity.pdbx_description
1 polymer ?
#
loop_
_entity_poly.entity_id
_entity_poly.type
_entity_poly.pdbx_seq_one_letter_code
_entity_poly.pdbx_strand_id
1 'polypeptide(L)'
;MSFNLPDGLDPVAELLAMGGSTFDGKGVASSGFLSTKEQYAYYQLNGTPLPVAMTKYSLTFTKAGDFKYVCALHDGAGMFAEIHVR
;
A
#
# COMPACT_ATOMS: atom_id res chain seq x y z
N MET A 1 0.59 -10.67 -15.52
CA MET A 1 -0.72 -9.98 -15.34
C MET A 1 -0.43 -8.70 -14.60
N SER A 2 -0.34 -7.59 -15.33
CA SER A 2 -0.17 -6.25 -14.78
C SER A 2 -1.39 -5.95 -13.92
N PHE A 3 -1.16 -5.54 -12.68
CA PHE A 3 -2.20 -4.84 -11.96
C PHE A 3 -2.38 -3.54 -12.70
N ASN A 4 -3.47 -3.38 -13.46
CA ASN A 4 -3.84 -2.07 -13.97
C ASN A 4 -4.43 -1.27 -12.79
N LEU A 5 -3.64 -1.06 -11.73
CA LEU A 5 -3.77 0.19 -11.00
C LEU A 5 -3.25 1.21 -12.01
N PRO A 6 -4.07 2.14 -12.50
CA PRO A 6 -3.59 3.12 -13.45
C PRO A 6 -2.61 4.02 -12.70
N ASP A 7 -1.30 3.77 -12.84
CA ASP A 7 -0.25 4.69 -12.44
C ASP A 7 -0.70 6.10 -12.86
N GLY A 8 -0.92 6.98 -11.89
CA GLY A 8 -1.28 8.37 -12.16
C GLY A 8 -2.78 8.72 -12.17
N LEU A 9 -3.69 7.90 -11.62
CA LEU A 9 -5.01 8.38 -11.18
C LEU A 9 -5.02 8.63 -9.67
N ASP A 10 -5.04 9.93 -9.33
CA ASP A 10 -4.91 10.52 -7.99
C ASP A 10 -3.59 10.18 -7.28
N PRO A 11 -2.58 11.08 -7.29
CA PRO A 11 -1.29 10.84 -6.65
C PRO A 11 -1.39 10.62 -5.13
N VAL A 12 -2.50 11.00 -4.50
CA VAL A 12 -2.73 10.76 -3.08
C VAL A 12 -3.29 9.36 -2.83
N ALA A 13 -4.05 8.79 -3.76
CA ALA A 13 -4.66 7.47 -3.60
C ALA A 13 -3.62 6.34 -3.52
N GLU A 14 -2.55 6.43 -4.29
CA GLU A 14 -1.42 5.48 -4.27
C GLU A 14 -0.63 5.53 -2.95
N LEU A 15 -0.69 6.66 -2.24
CA LEU A 15 -0.06 6.85 -0.92
C LEU A 15 -0.92 6.28 0.22
N LEU A 16 -2.19 5.92 -0.02
CA LEU A 16 -3.09 5.34 0.97
C LEU A 16 -2.97 3.82 1.05
N ALA A 17 -3.23 3.27 2.23
CA ALA A 17 -3.30 1.83 2.41
C ALA A 17 -4.49 1.22 1.64
N MET A 18 -4.28 0.06 1.03
CA MET A 18 -5.27 -0.67 0.24
C MET A 18 -5.55 -2.05 0.86
N GLY A 19 -6.76 -2.56 0.68
CA GLY A 19 -7.15 -3.89 1.15
C GLY A 19 -7.59 -3.97 2.62
N GLY A 20 -7.68 -2.83 3.32
CA GLY A 20 -8.12 -2.76 4.71
C GLY A 20 -7.14 -3.39 5.70
N SER A 21 -7.61 -3.73 6.90
CA SER A 21 -6.83 -4.40 7.95
C SER A 21 -6.95 -5.93 7.93
N THR A 22 -7.86 -6.47 7.13
CA THR A 22 -8.10 -7.90 6.94
C THR A 22 -8.22 -8.22 5.46
N PHE A 23 -7.55 -9.27 4.99
CA PHE A 23 -7.43 -9.59 3.57
C PHE A 23 -7.77 -11.04 3.27
N ASP A 24 -8.69 -11.27 2.33
CA ASP A 24 -9.13 -12.59 1.87
C ASP A 24 -8.54 -12.98 0.50
N GLY A 25 -7.62 -12.16 -0.02
CA GLY A 25 -7.01 -12.34 -1.34
C GLY A 25 -7.82 -11.81 -2.51
N LYS A 26 -8.98 -11.18 -2.29
CA LYS A 26 -9.69 -10.46 -3.35
C LYS A 26 -9.19 -9.02 -3.42
N GLY A 27 -8.77 -8.61 -4.61
CA GLY A 27 -8.25 -7.26 -4.85
C GLY A 27 -6.76 -7.15 -4.55
N VAL A 28 -6.34 -5.98 -4.09
CA VAL A 28 -4.94 -5.61 -3.90
C VAL A 28 -4.73 -5.11 -2.47
N ALA A 29 -3.64 -5.55 -1.85
CA ALA A 29 -3.19 -5.05 -0.56
C ALA A 29 -1.92 -4.20 -0.71
N SER A 30 -1.89 -3.07 -0.02
CA SER A 30 -0.74 -2.17 0.05
C SER A 30 -0.72 -1.44 1.39
N SER A 31 0.47 -1.22 1.95
CA SER A 31 0.65 -0.39 3.13
C SER A 31 0.42 1.10 2.87
N GLY A 32 0.43 1.53 1.60
CA GLY A 32 0.57 2.93 1.26
C GLY A 32 1.95 3.46 1.67
N PHE A 33 2.04 4.79 1.85
CA PHE A 33 3.28 5.49 2.17
C PHE A 33 3.62 5.41 3.65
N LEU A 34 4.53 4.50 3.99
CA LEU A 34 5.14 4.43 5.31
C LEU A 34 6.20 5.52 5.44
N SER A 35 5.99 6.46 6.35
CA SER A 35 6.88 7.60 6.56
C SER A 35 7.06 7.96 8.03
N THR A 36 8.24 8.46 8.38
CA THR A 36 8.44 9.16 9.66
C THR A 36 7.81 10.54 9.63
N LYS A 37 7.76 11.22 10.79
CA LYS A 37 7.30 12.61 10.87
C LYS A 37 8.15 13.55 10.03
N GLU A 38 9.46 13.33 10.00
CA GLU A 38 10.43 14.13 9.25
C GLU A 38 10.24 13.93 7.74
N GLN A 39 10.03 12.69 7.30
CA GLN A 39 9.72 12.40 5.89
C GLN A 39 8.39 13.04 5.47
N TYR A 40 7.35 12.95 6.30
CA TYR A 40 6.06 13.61 6.05
C TYR A 40 6.20 15.13 5.88
N ALA A 41 7.01 15.77 6.73
CA ALA A 41 7.29 17.20 6.65
C ALA A 41 8.14 17.57 5.43
N TYR A 42 9.15 16.76 5.10
CA TYR A 42 10.00 16.94 3.92
C TYR A 42 9.18 16.96 2.62
N TYR A 43 8.21 16.05 2.51
CA TYR A 43 7.30 15.98 1.36
C TYR A 43 6.11 16.95 1.44
N GLN A 44 6.06 17.83 2.45
CA GLN A 44 5.05 18.89 2.59
C GLN A 44 3.59 18.37 2.56
N LEU A 45 3.33 17.19 3.13
CA LEU A 45 2.03 16.51 3.03
C LEU A 45 0.94 17.07 3.94
N ASN A 46 1.16 18.22 4.59
CA ASN A 46 0.16 18.84 5.45
C ASN A 46 -1.09 19.20 4.65
N GLY A 47 -2.27 18.84 5.18
CA GLY A 47 -3.56 19.05 4.50
C GLY A 47 -4.01 17.91 3.58
N THR A 48 -3.18 16.88 3.39
CA THR A 48 -3.58 15.63 2.73
C THR A 48 -4.33 14.71 3.72
N PRO A 49 -5.11 13.72 3.25
CA PRO A 49 -5.71 12.69 4.09
C PRO A 49 -4.70 11.67 4.65
N LEU A 50 -3.40 11.82 4.39
CA LEU A 50 -2.39 10.86 4.80
C LEU A 50 -2.12 10.95 6.31
N PRO A 51 -1.93 9.81 7.00
CA PRO A 51 -1.56 9.82 8.40
C PRO A 51 -0.15 10.37 8.60
N VAL A 52 0.01 11.25 9.60
CA VAL A 52 1.33 11.72 10.03
C VAL A 52 2.07 10.58 10.74
N ALA A 53 3.30 10.32 10.30
CA ALA A 53 4.21 9.35 10.93
C ALA A 53 3.72 7.89 10.94
N MET A 54 3.16 7.40 9.82
CA MET A 54 2.84 5.97 9.66
C MET A 54 4.12 5.16 9.44
N THR A 55 4.67 4.57 10.50
CA THR A 55 5.91 3.78 10.43
C THR A 55 5.68 2.26 10.48
N LYS A 56 4.43 1.83 10.65
CA LYS A 56 4.04 0.43 10.75
C LYS A 56 2.72 0.20 10.04
N TYR A 57 2.59 -0.98 9.43
CA TYR A 57 1.37 -1.48 8.81
C TYR A 57 1.13 -2.91 9.28
N SER A 58 -0.14 -3.26 9.51
CA SER A 58 -0.57 -4.59 9.93
C SER A 58 -1.70 -5.06 9.04
N LEU A 59 -1.60 -6.30 8.56
CA LEU A 59 -2.61 -6.95 7.73
C LEU A 59 -2.84 -8.37 8.21
N THR A 60 -4.11 -8.73 8.43
CA THR A 60 -4.49 -10.09 8.82
C THR A 60 -5.07 -10.84 7.63
N PHE A 61 -4.45 -11.96 7.27
CA PHE A 61 -4.98 -12.85 6.23
C PHE A 61 -6.04 -13.77 6.82
N THR A 62 -7.20 -13.87 6.16
CA THR A 62 -8.34 -14.62 6.67
C THR A 62 -8.31 -16.11 6.31
N LYS A 63 -7.36 -16.52 5.47
CA LYS A 63 -7.16 -17.91 5.06
C LYS A 63 -5.72 -18.15 4.60
N ALA A 64 -5.31 -19.41 4.59
CA ALA A 64 -4.08 -19.85 3.94
C ALA A 64 -4.16 -19.67 2.42
N GLY A 65 -3.02 -19.41 1.79
CA GLY A 65 -2.93 -19.17 0.34
C GLY A 65 -1.72 -18.34 -0.05
N ASP A 66 -1.60 -18.10 -1.35
CA ASP A 66 -0.59 -17.21 -1.93
C ASP A 66 -1.27 -15.93 -2.39
N PHE A 67 -0.78 -14.80 -1.89
CA PHE A 67 -1.41 -13.50 -2.05
C PHE A 67 -0.42 -12.50 -2.62
N LYS A 68 -0.87 -11.70 -3.57
CA LYS A 68 -0.04 -10.63 -4.10
C LYS A 68 -0.16 -9.38 -3.25
N TYR A 69 0.97 -8.74 -3.02
CA TYR A 69 1.11 -7.47 -2.32
C TYR A 69 1.86 -6.49 -3.21
N VAL A 70 1.47 -5.22 -3.18
CA VAL A 70 2.02 -4.20 -4.09
C VAL A 70 2.49 -2.96 -3.33
N CYS A 71 3.53 -2.31 -3.85
CA CYS A 71 3.76 -0.90 -3.60
C CYS A 71 3.16 -0.11 -4.77
N ALA A 72 1.99 0.50 -4.58
CA ALA A 72 1.26 1.21 -5.64
C ALA A 72 2.02 2.41 -6.22
N LEU A 73 3.03 2.93 -5.53
CA LEU A 73 3.88 4.03 -6.02
C LEU A 73 4.89 3.58 -7.08
N HIS A 74 5.19 2.27 -7.14
CA HIS A 74 6.28 1.71 -7.93
C HIS A 74 5.89 0.38 -8.59
N ASP A 75 4.60 0.11 -8.75
CA ASP A 75 4.10 -1.09 -9.42
C ASP A 75 4.41 -1.06 -10.92
N GLY A 76 4.33 0.09 -11.58
CA GLY A 76 4.87 0.29 -12.93
C GLY A 76 6.37 -0.01 -13.05
N ALA A 77 7.13 0.14 -11.96
CA ALA A 77 8.55 -0.24 -11.88
C ALA A 77 8.77 -1.71 -11.43
N GLY A 78 7.72 -2.46 -11.15
CA GLY A 78 7.79 -3.88 -10.81
C GLY A 78 7.83 -4.21 -9.32
N MET A 79 7.50 -3.27 -8.42
CA MET A 79 7.58 -3.50 -6.98
C MET A 79 6.37 -4.29 -6.44
N PHE A 80 6.48 -5.61 -6.57
CA PHE A 80 5.49 -6.57 -6.10
C PHE A 80 6.11 -7.60 -5.14
N ALA A 81 5.28 -8.21 -4.30
CA ALA A 81 5.62 -9.35 -3.48
C ALA A 81 4.53 -10.43 -3.56
N GLU A 82 4.92 -11.67 -3.30
CA GLU A 82 3.99 -12.78 -3.04
C GLU A 82 4.12 -13.18 -1.56
N ILE A 83 2.99 -13.21 -0.86
CA ILE A 83 2.88 -13.53 0.56
C ILE A 83 2.29 -14.93 0.67
N HIS A 84 3.04 -15.83 1.29
CA HIS A 84 2.64 -17.20 1.55
C HIS A 84 2.08 -17.33 2.97
N VAL A 85 0.79 -17.59 3.09
CA VAL A 85 0.12 -17.87 4.37
C VAL A 85 -0.16 -19.37 4.44
N ARG A 86 0.23 -19.99 5.56
CA ARG A 86 0.18 -21.43 5.78
C ARG A 86 -0.38 -21.71 7.16
#